data_AF-A0A433RNL8-F1
#
_entry.id   AF-A0A433RNL8-F1
#
_cell.length_a   1.000
_cell.length_b   1.000
_cell.length_c   1.000
_cell.angle_alpha   90.00
_cell.angle_beta   90.00
_cell.angle_gamma   90.00
#
_symmetry.space_group_name_H-M   'P 1'
#
loop_
_entity.id
_entity.type
_entity.pdbx_description
1 polymer ?
#
loop_
_entity_poly.entity_id
_entity_poly.type
_entity_poly.pdbx_seq_one_letter_code
_entity_poly.pdbx_strand_id
1 'polypeptide(L)'
;TICTETYLVFGAELDLDEQSAQNLSKYLQTKFSRYLHSLAKGSQDAASKTYRFIPLQNFKSSSDINWRLPVDKIDQQLYNKYEFSSDEINYIENKIKPMN
;
A
#
# COMPACT_ATOMS: atom_id res chain seq x y z
N THR A 1 3.43 -17.63 -18.79
CA THR A 1 4.14 -17.11 -17.62
C THR A 1 5.02 -15.97 -18.06
N ILE A 2 4.61 -14.72 -17.81
CA ILE A 2 5.45 -13.54 -18.03
C ILE A 2 5.78 -13.03 -16.64
N CYS A 3 6.99 -13.31 -16.16
CA CYS A 3 7.78 -12.50 -15.24
C CYS A 3 8.98 -13.35 -14.80
N THR A 4 10.17 -13.03 -15.33
CA THR A 4 11.41 -13.23 -14.60
C THR A 4 11.37 -12.31 -13.37
N GLU A 5 11.84 -12.77 -12.22
CA GLU A 5 11.65 -12.18 -10.87
C GLU A 5 12.10 -10.72 -10.68
N THR A 6 12.54 -10.04 -11.74
CA THR A 6 12.92 -8.63 -11.80
C THR A 6 11.72 -7.67 -11.73
N TYR A 7 10.54 -8.07 -12.23
CA TYR A 7 9.35 -7.21 -12.24
C TYR A 7 8.18 -7.87 -11.50
N LEU A 8 7.56 -7.13 -10.59
CA LEU A 8 6.32 -7.51 -9.93
C LEU A 8 5.15 -6.77 -10.57
N VAL A 9 4.10 -7.50 -10.93
CA VAL A 9 2.85 -6.93 -11.42
C VAL A 9 1.84 -6.92 -10.28
N PHE A 10 1.34 -5.74 -9.92
CA PHE A 10 0.27 -5.57 -8.93
C PHE A 10 -1.07 -5.42 -9.64
N GLY A 11 -2.09 -6.13 -9.15
CA GLY A 11 -3.47 -5.95 -9.60
C GLY A 11 -3.86 -6.63 -10.92
N ALA A 12 -3.02 -7.53 -11.45
CA ALA A 12 -3.31 -8.24 -12.70
C ALA A 12 -4.63 -9.04 -12.68
N GLU A 13 -5.05 -9.51 -11.50
CA GLU A 13 -6.25 -10.32 -11.28
C GLU A 13 -7.38 -9.53 -10.61
N LEU A 14 -7.28 -8.19 -10.56
CA LEU A 14 -8.23 -7.34 -9.83
C LEU A 14 -9.25 -6.62 -10.74
N ASP A 15 -9.28 -6.92 -12.04
CA ASP A 15 -10.19 -6.31 -13.04
C ASP A 15 -10.32 -4.78 -12.87
N LEU A 16 -9.17 -4.11 -12.77
CA LEU A 16 -9.09 -2.67 -12.51
C LEU A 16 -9.35 -1.86 -13.79
N ASP A 17 -10.20 -0.85 -13.67
CA ASP A 17 -10.24 0.27 -14.62
C ASP A 17 -9.07 1.24 -14.37
N GLU A 18 -8.91 2.24 -15.25
CA GLU A 18 -7.83 3.22 -15.14
C GLU A 18 -7.80 3.91 -13.78
N GLN A 19 -8.98 4.30 -13.26
CA GLN A 19 -9.06 5.04 -12.00
C GLN A 19 -8.67 4.17 -10.80
N SER A 20 -9.13 2.92 -10.77
CA SER A 20 -8.82 1.97 -9.71
C SER A 20 -7.38 1.47 -9.78
N ALA A 21 -6.78 1.39 -10.97
CA ALA A 21 -5.34 1.16 -11.15
C ALA A 21 -4.50 2.33 -10.59
N GLN A 22 -4.92 3.58 -10.83
CA GLN A 22 -4.27 4.76 -10.23
C GLN A 22 -4.41 4.75 -8.70
N ASN A 23 -5.57 4.34 -8.17
CA ASN A 23 -5.79 4.22 -6.73
C ASN A 23 -4.91 3.13 -6.10
N LEU A 24 -4.74 1.99 -6.77
CA LEU A 24 -3.78 0.96 -6.37
C LEU A 24 -2.34 1.51 -6.36
N SER A 25 -1.95 2.27 -7.38
CA SER A 25 -0.63 2.91 -7.42
C SER A 25 -0.44 3.87 -6.24
N LYS A 26 -1.43 4.74 -5.95
CA LYS A 26 -1.41 5.60 -4.76
C LYS A 26 -1.31 4.81 -3.47
N TYR A 27 -2.05 3.71 -3.35
CA TYR A 27 -1.99 2.84 -2.16
C TYR A 27 -0.59 2.29 -1.92
N LEU A 28 0.12 1.87 -2.96
CA LEU A 28 1.50 1.36 -2.83
C LEU A 28 2.52 2.46 -2.48
N GLN A 29 2.18 3.74 -2.66
CA GLN A 29 3.02 4.88 -2.26
C GLN A 29 2.83 5.29 -0.79
N THR A 30 1.72 4.86 -0.16
CA THR A 30 1.42 5.15 1.25
C THR A 30 2.52 4.65 2.18
N LYS A 31 2.75 5.36 3.28
CA LYS A 31 3.66 4.89 4.31
C LYS A 31 3.12 3.62 4.97
N PHE A 32 1.79 3.49 5.08
CA PHE A 32 1.10 2.30 5.56
C PHE A 32 1.51 1.03 4.81
N SER A 33 1.34 0.98 3.48
CA SER A 33 1.63 -0.24 2.71
C SER A 33 3.13 -0.56 2.73
N ARG A 34 3.98 0.47 2.66
CA ARG A 34 5.43 0.34 2.71
C ARG A 34 5.94 -0.10 4.09
N TYR A 35 5.27 0.29 5.16
CA TYR A 35 5.56 -0.20 6.50
C TYR A 35 5.27 -1.70 6.60
N LEU A 36 4.09 -2.13 6.18
CA LEU A 36 3.70 -3.54 6.21
C LEU A 36 4.61 -4.40 5.31
N HIS A 37 5.03 -3.87 4.17
CA HIS A 37 6.05 -4.48 3.33
C HIS A 37 7.38 -4.67 4.09
N SER A 38 7.82 -3.65 4.83
CA SER A 38 9.07 -3.70 5.60
C SER A 38 9.06 -4.77 6.70
N LEU A 39 7.90 -5.10 7.28
CA LEU A 39 7.78 -6.15 8.30
C LEU A 39 8.04 -7.56 7.74
N ALA A 40 7.70 -7.79 6.47
CA ALA A 40 7.92 -9.07 5.80
C ALA A 40 9.27 -9.16 5.09
N LYS A 41 9.96 -8.03 4.90
CA LYS A 41 11.24 -7.97 4.19
C LYS A 41 12.39 -8.29 5.14
N GLY A 42 12.66 -9.59 5.33
CA GLY A 42 13.78 -10.10 6.12
C GLY A 42 15.13 -10.16 5.37
N SER A 43 15.13 -10.09 4.04
CA SER A 43 16.33 -10.10 3.17
C SER A 43 16.23 -9.05 2.07
N GLN A 44 17.30 -8.85 1.28
CA GLN A 44 17.30 -7.89 0.17
C GLN A 44 16.27 -8.24 -0.91
N ASP A 45 15.94 -9.53 -1.05
CA ASP A 45 15.01 -10.05 -2.04
C ASP A 45 13.57 -9.59 -1.76
N ALA A 46 12.96 -8.94 -2.75
CA ALA A 46 11.57 -8.50 -2.70
C ALA A 46 10.68 -9.45 -3.51
N ALA A 47 10.70 -10.74 -3.18
CA ALA A 47 9.79 -11.71 -3.80
C ALA A 47 8.33 -11.37 -3.48
N SER A 48 7.37 -11.86 -4.28
CA SER A 48 5.92 -11.62 -4.08
C SER A 48 5.44 -11.94 -2.65
N LYS A 49 6.06 -12.92 -2.00
CA LYS A 49 5.81 -13.32 -0.61
C LYS A 49 6.03 -12.20 0.42
N THR A 50 6.87 -11.20 0.10
CA THR A 50 7.12 -10.05 0.98
C THR A 50 5.90 -9.11 1.09
N TYR A 51 4.91 -9.23 0.21
CA TYR A 51 3.69 -8.41 0.23
C TYR A 51 2.56 -9.03 1.05
N ARG A 52 2.80 -10.17 1.71
CA ARG A 52 1.78 -10.96 2.42
C ARG A 52 1.02 -10.24 3.54
N PHE A 53 1.60 -9.19 4.12
CA PHE A 53 0.98 -8.41 5.19
C PHE A 53 0.23 -7.19 4.68
N ILE A 54 0.31 -6.87 3.40
CA ILE A 54 -0.37 -5.72 2.83
C ILE A 54 -1.82 -6.13 2.51
N PRO A 55 -2.82 -5.57 3.21
CA PRO A 55 -4.20 -5.95 2.98
C PRO A 55 -4.71 -5.42 1.63
N LEU A 56 -5.49 -6.24 0.92
CA LEU A 56 -6.16 -5.82 -0.31
C LEU A 56 -7.27 -4.81 0.01
N GLN A 57 -7.29 -3.68 -0.70
CA GLN A 57 -8.33 -2.65 -0.55
C GLN A 57 -9.34 -2.71 -1.69
N ASN A 58 -10.49 -2.08 -1.47
CA ASN A 58 -11.39 -1.73 -2.55
C ASN A 58 -10.90 -0.43 -3.21
N PHE A 59 -10.48 -0.49 -4.47
CA PHE A 59 -9.94 0.66 -5.20
C PHE A 59 -10.99 1.43 -6.00
N LYS A 60 -12.28 1.07 -5.90
CA LYS A 60 -13.37 1.78 -6.55
C LYS A 60 -13.65 3.12 -5.86
N SER A 61 -14.23 4.06 -6.60
CA SER A 61 -14.64 5.37 -6.07
C SER A 61 -15.69 5.30 -4.95
N SER A 62 -16.42 4.18 -4.87
CA SER A 62 -17.42 3.89 -3.83
C SER A 62 -16.83 3.18 -2.59
N SER A 63 -15.50 3.11 -2.47
CA SER A 63 -14.82 2.55 -1.30
C SER A 63 -15.04 3.41 -0.06
N ASP A 64 -14.86 2.77 1.09
CA ASP A 64 -14.67 3.40 2.39
C ASP A 64 -13.46 4.35 2.46
N ILE A 65 -12.43 4.15 1.63
CA ILE A 65 -11.28 5.03 1.50
C ILE A 65 -11.52 6.05 0.38
N ASN A 66 -11.39 7.33 0.69
CA ASN A 66 -11.43 8.39 -0.30
C ASN A 66 -10.08 8.53 -1.02
N TRP A 67 -9.92 7.80 -2.13
CA TRP A 67 -8.72 7.79 -2.97
C TRP A 67 -8.44 9.08 -3.74
N ARG A 68 -9.38 10.04 -3.75
CA ARG A 68 -9.18 11.35 -4.40
C ARG A 68 -8.27 12.27 -3.60
N LEU A 69 -8.08 11.98 -2.31
CA LEU A 69 -7.24 12.76 -1.43
C LEU A 69 -5.73 12.54 -1.70
N PRO A 70 -4.87 13.44 -1.20
CA PRO A 70 -3.42 13.22 -1.18
C PRO A 70 -3.01 12.00 -0.35
N VAL A 71 -1.81 11.47 -0.62
CA VAL A 71 -1.30 10.23 0.01
C VAL A 71 -1.26 10.33 1.54
N ASP A 72 -0.87 11.47 2.12
CA ASP A 72 -0.85 11.67 3.58
C ASP A 72 -2.25 11.53 4.21
N LYS A 73 -3.30 11.99 3.52
CA LYS A 73 -4.68 11.84 3.98
C LYS A 73 -5.21 10.42 3.78
N ILE A 74 -4.68 9.69 2.79
CA ILE A 74 -4.98 8.27 2.60
C ILE A 74 -4.31 7.46 3.72
N ASP A 75 -3.06 7.75 4.07
CA ASP A 75 -2.35 7.14 5.20
C ASP A 75 -3.18 7.24 6.50
N GLN A 76 -3.70 8.43 6.82
CA GLN A 76 -4.55 8.62 8.01
C GLN A 76 -5.84 7.78 7.97
N GLN A 77 -6.48 7.66 6.80
CA GLN A 77 -7.68 6.82 6.65
C GLN A 77 -7.34 5.33 6.87
N LEU A 78 -6.19 4.88 6.38
CA LEU A 78 -5.73 3.50 6.54
C LEU A 78 -5.36 3.21 8.01
N TYR A 79 -4.66 4.12 8.69
CA TYR A 79 -4.34 3.96 10.11
C TYR A 79 -5.61 3.84 10.97
N ASN A 80 -6.61 4.67 10.72
CA ASN A 80 -7.88 4.60 11.42
C ASN A 80 -8.64 3.31 11.12
N LYS A 81 -8.68 2.88 9.85
CA LYS A 81 -9.36 1.65 9.42
C LYS A 81 -8.76 0.39 10.06
N TYR A 82 -7.45 0.37 10.26
CA TYR A 82 -6.71 -0.75 10.84
C TYR A 82 -6.35 -0.56 12.31
N GLU A 83 -6.96 0.43 12.98
CA GLU A 83 -6.86 0.67 14.42
C GLU A 83 -5.41 0.86 14.93
N PHE A 84 -4.57 1.53 14.14
CA PHE A 84 -3.21 1.85 14.56
C PHE A 84 -3.23 2.85 15.73
N SER A 85 -2.42 2.57 16.74
CA SER A 85 -2.23 3.47 17.87
C SER A 85 -1.43 4.71 17.49
N SER A 86 -1.55 5.79 18.27
CA SER A 86 -0.79 7.02 18.02
C SER A 86 0.73 6.79 18.04
N ASP A 87 1.22 5.85 18.86
CA ASP A 87 2.64 5.52 18.95
C ASP A 87 3.12 4.81 17.68
N GLU A 88 2.33 3.87 17.13
CA GLU A 88 2.63 3.19 15.88
C GLU A 88 2.61 4.17 14.69
N ILE A 89 1.62 5.05 14.62
CA ILE A 89 1.53 6.09 13.59
C ILE A 89 2.78 6.97 13.66
N ASN A 90 3.12 7.48 14.84
CA ASN A 90 4.32 8.31 15.02
C ASN A 90 5.60 7.58 14.62
N TYR A 91 5.72 6.29 14.96
CA TYR A 91 6.86 5.48 14.56
C TYR A 91 6.98 5.41 13.03
N ILE A 92 5.88 5.09 12.34
CA ILE A 92 5.84 4.96 10.88
C ILE A 92 6.16 6.29 10.19
N GLU A 93 5.53 7.37 10.65
CA GLU A 93 5.71 8.71 10.08
C GLU A 93 7.16 9.19 10.16
N ASN A 94 7.86 8.86 11.25
CA ASN A 94 9.27 9.20 11.46
C ASN A 94 10.25 8.27 10.73
N LYS A 95 9.90 7.00 10.52
CA LYS A 95 10.79 6.00 9.91
C LYS A 95 10.69 5.95 8.39
N ILE A 96 9.51 6.22 7.84
CA ILE A 96 9.25 6.09 6.41
C ILE A 96 9.14 7.48 5.79
N LYS A 97 10.02 7.75 4.83
CA LYS A 97 9.98 8.99 4.05
C LYS A 97 8.77 9.01 3.13
N PRO A 98 8.09 10.17 2.98
CA PRO A 98 7.03 10.32 1.98
C PRO A 98 7.58 10.05 0.58
N MET A 99 6.73 9.49 -0.29
CA MET A 99 6.98 9.46 -1.73
C MET A 99 6.34 10.71 -2.34
N ASN A 100 7.10 11.41 -3.17
CA ASN A 100 6.68 12.61 -3.89
C ASN A 100 6.25 12.25 -5.31
#